data_AF-U7QUG3-F1
#
_entry.id   AF-U7QUG3-F1
#
_cell.length_a   1.000
_cell.length_b   1.000
_cell.length_c   1.000
_cell.angle_alpha   90.00
_cell.angle_beta   90.00
_cell.angle_gamma   90.00
#
_symmetry.space_group_name_H-M   'P 1'
#
loop_
_entity.id
_entity.type
_entity.pdbx_description
1 polymer ?
#
loop_
_entity_poly.entity_id
_entity_poly.type
_entity_poly.pdbx_seq_one_letter_code
_entity_poly.pdbx_strand_id
1 'polypeptide(L)' 'MTINVEVLINSLGKTYKEIFDEGLIPYKTKPAGFSGDEVVCLDMVKEGVG' A
#
# COMPACT_ATOMS: atom_id res chain seq x y z
N MET A 1 -3.80 -0.84 14.73
CA MET A 1 -4.04 -1.77 13.62
C MET A 1 -3.00 -2.87 13.70
N THR A 2 -3.42 -4.12 13.57
CA THR A 2 -2.55 -5.29 13.61
C THR A 2 -2.54 -5.89 12.21
N ILE A 3 -1.38 -5.93 11.57
CA ILE A 3 -1.23 -6.50 10.22
C ILE A 3 -0.87 -7.98 10.36
N ASN A 4 -1.62 -8.85 9.67
CA ASN A 4 -1.24 -10.25 9.55
C ASN A 4 -0.18 -10.40 8.45
N VAL A 5 1.08 -10.50 8.87
CA VAL A 5 2.24 -10.54 7.96
C VAL A 5 2.26 -11.80 7.08
N GLU A 6 1.81 -12.94 7.61
CA GLU A 6 1.77 -14.20 6.85
C GLU A 6 0.82 -14.09 5.66
N VAL A 7 -0.39 -13.58 5.89
CA VAL A 7 -1.39 -13.38 4.83
C VAL A 7 -0.94 -12.31 3.83
N LEU A 8 -0.26 -11.27 4.28
CA LEU A 8 0.31 -10.24 3.41
C LEU A 8 1.36 -10.83 2.45
N ILE A 9 2.29 -11.64 2.96
CA ILE A 9 3.34 -12.29 2.14
C ILE A 9 2.69 -13.22 1.10
N ASN A 10 1.68 -14.00 1.51
CA ASN A 10 0.97 -14.90 0.60
C ASN A 10 0.11 -14.18 -0.44
N SER A 11 -0.14 -12.87 -0.26
CA SER A 11 -0.89 -12.03 -1.20
C SER A 11 0.02 -11.26 -2.18
N LEU A 12 1.34 -11.40 -2.07
CA LEU A 12 2.27 -10.82 -3.04
C LEU A 12 1.98 -11.38 -4.45
N GLY A 13 1.87 -10.48 -5.43
CA GLY A 13 1.44 -10.82 -6.79
C GLY A 13 -0.02 -10.45 -7.09
N LYS A 14 -0.87 -10.28 -6.07
CA LYS A 14 -2.17 -9.61 -6.23
C LYS A 14 -1.98 -8.11 -6.53
N THR A 15 -3.03 -7.48 -7.04
CA THR A 15 -3.04 -6.03 -7.23
C THR A 15 -3.04 -5.29 -5.89
N TYR A 16 -2.49 -4.08 -5.87
CA TYR A 16 -2.47 -3.23 -4.67
C TYR A 16 -3.87 -3.01 -4.09
N LYS A 17 -4.87 -2.85 -4.95
CA LYS A 17 -6.28 -2.66 -4.54
C LYS A 17 -6.83 -3.89 -3.83
N GLU A 18 -6.56 -5.10 -4.31
CA GLU A 18 -7.02 -6.34 -3.66
C GLU A 18 -6.42 -6.47 -2.25
N ILE A 19 -5.12 -6.20 -2.10
CA ILE A 19 -4.43 -6.25 -0.81
C ILE A 19 -5.00 -5.20 0.17
N PHE A 20 -5.35 -4.00 -0.33
CA PHE A 20 -5.99 -2.95 0.45
C PHE A 20 -7.43 -3.32 0.84
N ASP A 21 -8.23 -3.82 -0.10
CA ASP A 21 -9.63 -4.21 0.14
C ASP A 21 -9.73 -5.37 1.15
N GLU A 22 -8.73 -6.26 1.19
CA GLU A 22 -8.58 -7.31 2.21
C GLU A 22 -8.12 -6.78 3.59
N GLY A 23 -7.80 -5.48 3.69
CA GLY A 23 -7.35 -4.83 4.92
C GLY A 23 -5.93 -5.20 5.36
N LEU A 24 -5.12 -5.76 4.45
CA LEU A 24 -3.76 -6.21 4.74
C LEU A 24 -2.72 -5.07 4.71
N ILE A 25 -3.08 -3.95 4.08
CA ILE A 25 -2.28 -2.72 4.08
C ILE A 25 -3.15 -1.52 4.45
N PRO A 26 -2.56 -0.48 5.08
CA PRO A 26 -3.34 0.62 5.66
C PRO A 26 -3.65 1.75 4.68
N TYR A 27 -2.94 1.85 3.55
CA TYR A 27 -2.98 3.01 2.66
C TYR A 27 -3.68 2.68 1.35
N LYS A 28 -4.65 3.52 0.97
CA LYS A 28 -5.46 3.31 -0.23
C LYS A 28 -4.68 3.67 -1.49
N THR A 29 -3.90 4.74 -1.44
CA THR A 29 -3.12 5.17 -2.59
C THR A 29 -1.82 4.39 -2.68
N LYS A 30 -1.52 3.86 -3.86
CA LYS A 30 -0.24 3.22 -4.14
C LYS A 30 0.88 4.27 -4.10
N PRO A 31 1.95 4.10 -3.30
CA PRO A 31 3.11 4.98 -3.32
C PRO A 31 3.72 5.04 -4.72
N ALA A 32 4.18 6.23 -5.11
CA ALA A 32 4.74 6.47 -6.44
C ALA A 32 6.03 7.31 -6.34
N GLY A 33 6.84 7.22 -7.38
CA GLY A 33 8.07 8.00 -7.58
C GLY A 33 8.32 8.17 -9.08
N PHE A 34 9.28 9.00 -9.44
CA PHE A 34 9.71 9.18 -10.81
C PHE A 34 10.69 8.08 -11.22
N SER A 35 10.81 7.87 -12.54
CA SER A 35 11.79 6.92 -13.07
C SER A 35 13.21 7.36 -12.71
N GLY A 36 13.97 6.50 -12.05
CA GLY A 36 15.30 6.81 -11.53
C GLY A 36 15.32 7.13 -10.03
N ASP A 37 14.16 7.27 -9.38
CA ASP A 37 14.09 7.44 -7.94
C ASP A 37 14.41 6.12 -7.22
N GLU A 38 15.26 6.19 -6.20
CA GLU A 38 15.59 5.05 -5.33
C GLU A 38 14.47 4.75 -4.32
N VAL A 39 13.58 5.72 -4.08
CA VAL A 39 12.53 5.68 -3.07
C VAL A 39 11.21 6.12 -3.68
N VAL A 40 10.13 5.43 -3.32
CA VAL A 40 8.76 5.86 -3.61
C VAL A 40 8.14 6.48 -2.38
N CYS A 41 7.37 7.54 -2.58
CA CYS A 41 6.77 8.32 -1.51
C CYS A 41 5.25 8.28 -1.59
N LEU A 42 4.61 8.55 -0.46
CA LEU A 42 3.16 8.71 -0.35
C LEU A 42 2.86 10.05 0.30
N ASP A 43 1.93 10.81 -0.31
CA ASP A 43 1.45 12.07 0.25
C ASP A 43 0.43 11.77 1.35
N MET A 44 0.94 11.60 2.57
CA MET A 44 0.14 11.23 3.76
C MET A 44 -0.99 12.20 4.06
N VAL A 45 -0.87 13.47 3.65
CA VAL A 45 -1.93 14.47 3.84
C VAL A 45 -3.18 14.10 3.04
N LYS A 46 -3.01 13.52 1.84
CA LYS A 46 -4.11 13.12 0.97
C LYS A 46 -4.79 11.82 1.41
N GLU A 47 -4.13 10.98 2.20
CA GLU A 47 -4.74 9.75 2.73
C GLU A 47 -5.84 10.04 3.77
N GLY A 48 -5.78 11.19 4.47
CA GLY A 48 -6.78 11.59 5.46
C GLY A 48 -7.95 12.40 4.88
N VAL A 49 -7.88 12.79 3.61
CA VAL A 49 -8.94 13.54 2.91
C VAL A 49 -9.72 12.54 2.07
N GLY A 50 -10.63 11.82 2.73
CA GLY A 50 -11.57 10.89 2.11
C GLY A 50 -12.79 11.58 1.52
#